data_AF-A0A2M8F5N9-F1
#
_entry.id   AF-A0A2M8F5N9-F1
#
_cell.length_a   1.000
_cell.length_b   1.000
_cell.length_c   1.000
_cell.angle_alpha   90.00
_cell.angle_beta   90.00
_cell.angle_gamma   90.00
#
_symmetry.space_group_name_H-M   'P 1'
#
loop_
_entity.id
_entity.type
_entity.pdbx_description
1 polymer ?
#
loop_
_entity_poly.entity_id
_entity_poly.type
_entity_poly.pdbx_seq_one_letter_code
_entity_poly.pdbx_strand_id
1 'polypeptide(L)'
;MKKLLLTLVLVAQILVAPATLQAAYGIPSEYLPTGAPTISGSVKEDIQDPDKARIILTQRIVNIVTGIAGVIAIYMIASTGWRLVIGAGSEETITQEKKALAWEVGGLVLIIFAFSIIRLIIGILLTADQPVSTPQPAPAAVEAPADS
;
A
#
# COMPACT_ATOMS: atom_id res chain seq x y z
N MET A 1 -10.97 -27.12 18.30
CA MET A 1 -9.88 -26.12 18.48
C MET A 1 -8.72 -26.34 17.51
N LYS A 2 -8.01 -27.48 17.53
CA LYS A 2 -6.87 -27.76 16.61
C LYS A 2 -7.19 -27.65 15.11
N LYS A 3 -8.39 -28.07 14.69
CA LYS A 3 -8.81 -28.03 13.28
C LYS A 3 -9.05 -26.61 12.76
N LEU A 4 -9.59 -25.73 13.62
CA LEU A 4 -9.83 -24.31 13.31
C LEU A 4 -8.51 -23.54 13.17
N LEU A 5 -7.55 -23.83 14.06
CA LEU A 5 -6.21 -23.23 14.02
C LEU A 5 -5.42 -23.71 12.79
N LEU A 6 -5.54 -24.99 12.41
CA LEU A 6 -4.88 -25.53 11.23
C LEU A 6 -5.45 -24.96 9.92
N THR A 7 -6.77 -24.79 9.82
CA THR A 7 -7.39 -24.14 8.65
C THR A 7 -7.00 -22.67 8.53
N LEU A 8 -6.92 -21.94 9.65
CA LEU A 8 -6.44 -20.55 9.68
C LEU A 8 -5.01 -20.44 9.13
N VAL A 9 -4.12 -21.30 9.61
CA VAL A 9 -2.71 -21.33 9.17
C VAL A 9 -2.62 -21.68 7.68
N LEU A 10 -3.44 -22.62 7.19
CA LEU A 10 -3.44 -23.03 5.78
C LEU A 10 -3.93 -21.89 4.85
N VAL A 11 -5.00 -21.18 5.25
CA VAL A 11 -5.51 -20.03 4.50
C VAL A 11 -4.53 -18.86 4.53
N ALA A 12 -3.87 -18.62 5.67
CA ALA A 12 -2.82 -17.61 5.78
C ALA A 12 -1.62 -17.91 4.85
N GLN A 13 -1.24 -19.18 4.67
CA GLN A 13 -0.16 -19.55 3.74
C GLN A 13 -0.55 -19.35 2.27
N ILE A 14 -1.79 -19.66 1.88
CA ILE A 14 -2.29 -19.46 0.50
C ILE A 14 -2.43 -17.97 0.17
N LEU A 15 -2.78 -17.13 1.15
CA LEU A 15 -2.94 -15.68 0.95
C LEU A 15 -1.60 -14.91 0.96
N VAL A 16 -0.55 -15.46 1.59
CA VAL A 16 0.80 -14.88 1.61
C VAL A 16 1.62 -15.27 0.35
N ALA A 17 1.27 -16.36 -0.33
CA ALA A 17 1.95 -16.83 -1.53
C ALA A 17 2.04 -15.82 -2.71
N PRO A 18 1.00 -15.03 -3.07
CA PRO A 18 1.15 -14.06 -4.15
C PRO A 18 2.08 -12.88 -3.80
N ALA A 19 2.43 -12.67 -2.53
CA ALA A 19 3.33 -11.59 -2.12
C ALA A 19 4.81 -12.00 -2.07
N THR A 20 5.11 -13.30 -2.00
CA THR A 20 6.50 -13.82 -2.09
C THR A 20 6.91 -14.18 -3.52
N LEU A 21 5.94 -14.41 -4.43
CA LEU A 21 6.20 -14.31 -5.87
C LEU A 21 6.18 -12.85 -6.33
N GLN A 22 7.17 -12.06 -5.88
CA GLN A 22 7.67 -10.98 -6.73
C GLN A 22 8.60 -11.58 -7.78
N ALA A 23 8.04 -12.42 -8.67
CA ALA A 23 8.60 -12.55 -10.01
C ALA A 23 8.08 -11.34 -10.78
N ALA A 24 8.71 -10.19 -10.54
CA ALA A 24 8.65 -9.10 -11.50
C ALA A 24 9.31 -9.65 -12.76
N TYR A 25 8.49 -10.10 -13.73
CA TYR A 25 8.92 -10.24 -15.11
C TYR A 25 9.23 -8.82 -15.60
N GLY A 26 10.43 -8.35 -15.27
CA GLY A 26 10.94 -7.10 -15.80
C GLY A 26 11.07 -7.30 -17.30
N ILE A 27 10.23 -6.62 -18.06
CA ILE A 27 10.45 -6.46 -19.49
C ILE A 27 11.79 -5.72 -19.61
N PRO A 28 12.80 -6.26 -20.33
CA PRO A 28 14.05 -5.54 -20.55
C PRO A 28 13.73 -4.16 -21.10
N SER A 29 14.45 -3.13 -20.66
CA SER A 29 14.20 -1.73 -21.03
C SER A 29 14.18 -1.49 -22.54
N GLU A 30 14.77 -2.40 -23.32
CA GLU A 30 14.75 -2.45 -24.79
C GLU A 30 13.35 -2.69 -25.40
N TYR A 31 12.44 -3.35 -24.68
CA TYR A 31 11.10 -3.70 -25.16
C TYR A 31 9.99 -2.80 -24.58
N LEU A 32 10.34 -1.71 -23.89
CA LEU A 32 9.35 -0.75 -23.42
C LEU A 32 8.95 0.19 -24.56
N PRO A 33 7.65 0.28 -24.93
CA PRO A 33 7.23 1.22 -25.94
C PRO A 33 7.52 2.65 -25.47
N THR A 34 8.04 3.49 -26.36
CA THR A 34 8.31 4.90 -26.09
C THR A 34 7.03 5.57 -25.61
N GLY A 35 6.95 5.87 -24.31
CA GLY A 35 5.76 6.43 -23.66
C GLY A 35 4.95 5.48 -22.76
N ALA A 36 5.43 4.25 -22.50
CA ALA A 36 4.83 3.39 -21.50
C ALA A 36 4.86 4.06 -20.11
N PRO A 37 3.76 4.07 -19.33
CA PRO A 37 3.80 4.48 -17.95
C PRO A 37 4.66 3.49 -17.17
N THR A 38 5.92 3.83 -16.93
CA THR A 38 6.79 3.07 -16.06
C THR A 38 6.24 3.18 -14.65
N ILE A 39 5.79 2.09 -14.04
CA ILE A 39 5.78 1.98 -12.58
C ILE A 39 7.25 1.84 -12.17
N SER A 40 7.98 2.96 -12.28
CA SER A 40 9.35 3.06 -11.83
C SER A 40 9.32 3.11 -10.31
N GLY A 41 9.26 1.92 -9.75
CA GLY A 41 9.30 1.65 -8.32
C GLY A 41 9.95 0.30 -8.05
N SER A 42 10.82 -0.19 -8.96
CA SER A 42 11.85 -1.13 -8.56
C SER A 42 12.75 -0.39 -7.58
N VAL A 43 12.61 -0.76 -6.31
CA VAL A 43 13.31 -0.36 -5.08
C VAL A 43 14.85 -0.34 -5.16
N LYS A 44 15.45 -0.49 -6.34
CA LYS A 44 16.87 -0.73 -6.52
C LYS A 44 17.69 0.47 -7.04
N GLU A 45 17.07 1.59 -7.41
CA GLU A 45 17.84 2.69 -8.06
C GLU A 45 17.81 4.04 -7.32
N ASP A 46 17.16 4.12 -6.16
CA ASP A 46 16.98 5.38 -5.42
C ASP A 46 17.39 5.24 -3.93
N ILE A 47 18.49 4.52 -3.68
CA ILE A 47 19.16 4.44 -2.35
C ILE A 47 20.43 5.32 -2.36
N GLN A 48 20.49 6.33 -3.22
CA GLN A 48 21.56 7.33 -3.19
C GLN A 48 21.12 8.62 -2.48
N ASP A 49 19.81 8.90 -2.45
CA ASP A 49 19.22 10.00 -1.68
C ASP A 49 18.74 9.51 -0.30
N PRO A 50 19.34 9.97 0.80
CA PRO A 50 18.93 9.57 2.16
C PRO A 50 17.48 9.96 2.47
N ASP A 51 16.95 11.02 1.86
CA ASP A 51 15.58 11.48 2.10
C ASP A 51 14.52 10.62 1.40
N LYS A 52 14.80 10.16 0.18
CA LYS A 52 13.88 9.27 -0.55
C LYS A 52 13.88 7.84 -0.01
N ALA A 53 15.02 7.37 0.49
CA ALA A 53 15.13 6.09 1.18
C ALA A 53 14.17 5.98 2.38
N ARG A 54 13.96 7.08 3.12
CA ARG A 54 13.02 7.13 4.26
C ARG A 54 11.58 6.99 3.80
N ILE A 55 11.20 7.68 2.73
CA ILE A 55 9.84 7.64 2.16
C ILE A 55 9.52 6.23 1.65
N ILE A 56 10.45 5.61 0.92
CA ILE A 56 10.30 4.25 0.39
C ILE A 56 10.16 3.23 1.53
N LEU A 57 10.95 3.37 2.60
CA LEU A 57 10.86 2.50 3.77
C LEU A 57 9.50 2.64 4.47
N THR A 58 9.02 3.87 4.67
CA THR A 58 7.69 4.13 5.26
C THR A 58 6.57 3.52 4.42
N GLN A 59 6.59 3.71 3.10
CA GLN A 59 5.58 3.13 2.20
C GLN A 59 5.56 1.60 2.27
N ARG A 60 6.74 0.96 2.30
CA ARG A 60 6.86 -0.49 2.40
C ARG A 60 6.30 -1.02 3.73
N ILE A 61 6.66 -0.39 4.85
CA ILE A 61 6.17 -0.79 6.18
C ILE A 61 4.65 -0.62 6.26
N VAL A 62 4.12 0.53 5.83
CA VAL A 62 2.68 0.80 5.83
C VAL A 62 1.94 -0.24 4.99
N ASN A 63 2.40 -0.56 3.79
CA ASN A 63 1.74 -1.53 2.93
C ASN A 63 1.70 -2.95 3.56
N ILE A 64 2.79 -3.37 4.19
CA ILE A 64 2.86 -4.68 4.86
C ILE A 64 1.94 -4.71 6.09
N VAL A 65 2.02 -3.68 6.94
CA VAL A 65 1.24 -3.62 8.19
C VAL A 65 -0.25 -3.49 7.87
N THR A 66 -0.64 -2.64 6.93
CA THR A 66 -2.04 -2.49 6.50
C THR A 66 -2.57 -3.76 5.84
N GLY A 67 -1.73 -4.46 5.05
CA GLY A 67 -2.09 -5.76 4.47
C GLY A 67 -2.39 -6.81 5.55
N ILE A 68 -1.50 -6.98 6.52
CA ILE A 68 -1.69 -7.93 7.62
C ILE A 68 -2.89 -7.55 8.49
N ALA A 69 -3.02 -6.26 8.83
CA ALA A 69 -4.15 -5.77 9.63
C ALA A 69 -5.49 -6.00 8.93
N GLY A 70 -5.57 -5.78 7.61
CA GLY A 70 -6.77 -6.04 6.82
C GLY A 70 -7.17 -7.51 6.81
N VAL A 71 -6.22 -8.43 6.65
CA VAL A 71 -6.49 -9.88 6.69
C VAL A 71 -7.01 -10.32 8.06
N ILE A 72 -6.40 -9.82 9.14
CA ILE A 72 -6.83 -10.12 10.51
C ILE A 72 -8.25 -9.56 10.76
N ALA A 73 -8.53 -8.34 10.29
CA ALA A 73 -9.85 -7.72 10.44
C ALA A 73 -10.94 -8.54 9.74
N ILE A 74 -10.70 -8.98 8.51
CA ILE A 74 -11.66 -9.82 7.76
C ILE A 74 -11.89 -11.15 8.50
N TYR A 75 -10.84 -11.76 9.03
CA TYR A 75 -10.97 -13.01 9.79
C TYR A 75 -11.81 -12.84 11.06
N MET A 76 -11.57 -11.76 11.82
CA MET A 76 -12.33 -11.43 13.03
C MET A 76 -13.83 -11.25 12.70
N ILE A 77 -14.13 -10.43 11.69
CA ILE A 77 -15.50 -10.20 11.18
C ILE A 77 -16.18 -11.50 10.73
N ALA A 78 -15.45 -12.38 10.04
CA ALA A 78 -15.99 -13.67 9.63
C ALA A 78 -16.32 -14.56 10.84
N SER A 79 -15.49 -14.52 11.88
CA SER A 79 -15.67 -15.34 13.09
C SER A 79 -16.87 -14.89 13.94
N THR A 80 -17.03 -13.58 14.15
CA THR A 80 -18.17 -12.98 14.84
C THR A 80 -19.43 -13.10 14.01
N GLY A 81 -19.36 -12.86 12.70
CA GLY A 81 -20.48 -13.00 11.77
C GLY A 81 -21.05 -14.42 11.73
N TRP A 82 -20.19 -15.44 11.65
CA TRP A 82 -20.62 -16.85 11.68
C TRP A 82 -21.35 -17.20 12.99
N ARG A 83 -20.84 -16.69 14.12
CA ARG A 83 -21.41 -16.90 15.45
C ARG A 83 -22.77 -16.20 15.60
N LEU A 84 -22.94 -15.06 14.94
CA LEU A 84 -24.18 -14.29 14.89
C LEU A 84 -25.28 -15.00 14.07
N VAL A 85 -24.92 -15.63 12.96
CA VAL A 85 -25.86 -16.33 12.06
C VAL A 85 -26.37 -17.65 12.64
N ILE A 86 -25.50 -18.40 13.34
CA ILE A 86 -25.89 -19.71 13.88
C ILE A 86 -26.74 -19.60 15.15
N GLY A 87 -26.75 -18.43 15.81
CA GLY A 87 -27.72 -18.12 16.88
C GLY A 87 -27.73 -19.09 18.09
N ALA A 88 -26.69 -19.90 18.27
CA ALA A 88 -26.74 -21.07 19.16
C ALA A 88 -26.30 -20.80 20.60
N GLY A 89 -26.30 -19.54 21.05
CA GLY A 89 -26.03 -19.17 22.43
C GLY A 89 -27.09 -18.17 22.87
N SER A 90 -27.42 -18.15 24.17
CA SER A 90 -28.37 -17.25 24.82
C SER A 90 -28.37 -15.80 24.27
N GLU A 91 -29.48 -15.08 24.42
CA GLU A 91 -29.62 -13.67 23.98
C GLU A 91 -28.45 -12.77 24.42
N GLU A 92 -27.85 -13.07 25.57
CA GLU A 92 -26.66 -12.40 26.09
C GLU A 92 -25.45 -12.54 25.16
N THR A 93 -25.20 -13.75 24.62
CA THR A 93 -24.10 -13.98 23.68
C THR A 93 -24.34 -13.28 22.35
N ILE A 94 -25.57 -13.29 21.83
CA ILE A 94 -25.91 -12.59 20.58
C ILE A 94 -25.71 -11.08 20.75
N THR A 95 -26.09 -10.53 21.90
CA THR A 95 -25.92 -9.10 22.19
C THR A 95 -24.45 -8.72 22.29
N GLN A 96 -23.63 -9.55 22.92
CA GLN A 96 -22.18 -9.35 23.01
C GLN A 96 -21.52 -9.40 21.61
N GLU A 97 -21.88 -10.38 20.78
CA GLU A 97 -21.34 -10.55 19.43
C GLU A 97 -21.73 -9.40 18.50
N LYS A 98 -22.96 -8.86 18.61
CA LYS A 98 -23.36 -7.65 17.87
C LYS A 98 -22.50 -6.44 18.23
N LYS A 99 -22.18 -6.28 19.52
CA LYS A 99 -21.27 -5.22 19.97
C LYS A 99 -19.86 -5.45 19.44
N ALA A 100 -19.36 -6.68 19.48
CA ALA A 100 -18.05 -7.04 18.94
C ALA A 100 -17.95 -6.70 17.44
N LEU A 101 -18.96 -7.07 16.65
CA LEU A 101 -19.02 -6.76 15.22
C LEU A 101 -18.99 -5.24 14.95
N ALA A 102 -19.69 -4.43 15.77
CA ALA A 102 -19.64 -2.97 15.64
C ALA A 102 -18.24 -2.40 15.91
N TRP A 103 -17.50 -2.95 16.89
CA TRP A 103 -16.12 -2.57 17.16
C TRP A 103 -15.16 -2.99 16.05
N GLU A 104 -15.38 -4.16 15.44
CA GLU A 104 -14.57 -4.65 14.31
C GLU A 104 -14.75 -3.78 13.07
N VAL A 105 -16.00 -3.44 12.73
CA VAL A 105 -16.28 -2.50 11.64
C VAL A 105 -15.68 -1.13 11.94
N GLY A 106 -15.78 -0.66 13.19
CA GLY A 106 -15.13 0.58 13.63
C GLY A 106 -13.60 0.54 13.44
N GLY A 107 -12.96 -0.57 13.78
CA GLY A 107 -11.52 -0.77 13.57
C GLY A 107 -11.12 -0.77 12.09
N LEU A 108 -11.92 -1.41 11.23
CA LEU A 108 -11.67 -1.42 9.79
C LEU A 108 -11.75 0.00 9.19
N VAL A 109 -12.78 0.76 9.57
CA VAL A 109 -12.94 2.15 9.15
C VAL A 109 -11.75 3.00 9.62
N LEU A 110 -11.29 2.79 10.86
CA LEU A 110 -10.13 3.50 11.41
C LEU A 110 -8.85 3.24 10.60
N ILE A 111 -8.61 2.00 10.15
CA ILE A 111 -7.44 1.66 9.32
C ILE A 111 -7.50 2.38 7.97
N ILE A 112 -8.68 2.39 7.32
CA ILE A 112 -8.88 3.10 6.05
C ILE A 112 -8.63 4.60 6.22
N PHE A 113 -9.07 5.16 7.35
CA PHE A 113 -8.88 6.57 7.66
C PHE A 113 -7.41 6.93 7.88
N ALA A 114 -6.68 6.10 8.65
CA ALA A 114 -5.25 6.27 8.88
C ALA A 114 -4.45 6.29 7.57
N PHE A 115 -4.79 5.39 6.63
CA PHE A 115 -4.13 5.32 5.33
C PHE A 115 -4.30 6.61 4.51
N SER A 116 -5.48 7.22 4.58
CA SER A 116 -5.77 8.50 3.90
C SER A 116 -4.90 9.63 4.43
N ILE A 117 -4.70 9.70 5.76
CA ILE A 117 -3.85 10.70 6.41
C ILE A 117 -2.40 10.55 5.96
N ILE A 118 -1.87 9.32 5.95
CA ILE A 118 -0.47 9.06 5.55
C ILE A 118 -0.22 9.55 4.11
N ARG A 119 -1.14 9.25 3.20
CA ARG A 119 -1.05 9.70 1.80
C ARG A 119 -1.07 11.22 1.67
N LEU A 120 -1.89 11.89 2.48
CA LEU A 120 -1.95 13.35 2.51
C LEU A 120 -0.62 13.97 2.97
N ILE A 121 -0.02 13.43 4.04
CA ILE A 121 1.28 13.92 4.54
C ILE A 121 2.38 13.71 3.49
N ILE A 122 2.43 12.53 2.86
CA ILE A 122 3.39 12.24 1.78
C ILE A 122 3.21 13.22 0.62
N GLY A 123 1.98 13.48 0.17
CA GLY A 123 1.71 14.40 -0.94
C GLY A 123 2.15 15.85 -0.68
N ILE A 124 1.94 16.34 0.56
CA ILE A 124 2.38 17.67 0.97
C ILE A 124 3.91 17.76 1.03
N LEU A 125 4.57 16.75 1.62
CA LEU A 125 6.02 16.76 1.78
C LEU A 125 6.77 16.59 0.44
N LEU A 126 6.26 15.79 -0.50
CA LEU A 126 6.89 15.60 -1.81
C LEU A 126 6.66 16.77 -2.78
N THR A 127 5.56 17.50 -2.65
CA THR A 127 5.30 18.71 -3.48
C THR A 127 6.22 19.87 -3.12
N ALA A 128 6.66 19.95 -1.85
CA ALA A 128 7.47 21.07 -1.37
C ALA A 128 8.91 21.09 -1.92
N ASP A 129 9.41 19.97 -2.45
CA ASP A 129 10.79 19.82 -2.91
C ASP A 129 10.94 19.81 -4.44
N GLN A 130 9.89 20.14 -5.20
CA GLN A 130 10.07 20.30 -6.66
C GLN A 130 10.87 21.59 -6.92
N PRO A 131 12.13 21.51 -7.40
CA PRO A 131 12.80 22.70 -7.91
C PRO A 131 12.00 23.14 -9.12
N VAL A 132 11.37 24.32 -9.01
CA VAL A 132 10.73 25.00 -10.13
C VAL A 132 11.72 24.96 -11.28
N SER A 133 11.39 24.21 -12.32
CA SER A 133 12.17 24.18 -13.56
C SER A 133 12.12 25.60 -14.10
N THR A 134 13.10 26.41 -13.72
CA THR A 134 13.33 27.70 -14.36
C THR A 134 13.37 27.43 -15.85
N PRO A 135 12.62 28.17 -16.68
CA PRO A 135 12.70 28.04 -18.11
C PRO A 135 14.18 28.09 -18.48
N GLN A 136 14.72 26.98 -19.00
CA GLN A 136 16.04 26.91 -19.61
C GLN A 136 16.16 28.17 -20.48
N PRO A 137 17.14 29.07 -20.24
CA PRO A 137 17.35 30.18 -21.14
C PRO A 137 17.52 29.54 -22.51
N ALA A 138 16.64 29.92 -23.45
CA ALA A 138 16.72 29.44 -24.81
C ALA A 138 18.19 29.51 -25.23
N PRO A 139 18.76 28.43 -25.81
CA PRO A 139 20.16 28.43 -26.21
C PRO A 139 20.39 29.73 -26.96
N ALA A 140 21.27 30.58 -26.42
CA ALA A 140 21.56 31.89 -26.97
C ALA A 140 21.68 31.68 -28.47
N ALA A 141 20.75 32.28 -29.21
CA ALA A 141 20.74 32.20 -30.65
C ALA A 141 22.18 32.52 -31.05
N VAL A 142 22.85 31.52 -31.63
CA VAL A 142 24.20 31.64 -32.15
C VAL A 142 24.19 32.93 -32.93
N GLU A 143 24.85 33.94 -32.36
CA GLU A 143 25.02 35.24 -32.97
C GLU A 143 25.79 34.94 -34.24
N ALA A 144 25.05 34.87 -35.35
CA ALA A 144 25.62 34.70 -36.66
C ALA A 144 26.64 35.82 -36.82
N PRO A 145 27.91 35.53 -37.16
CA PRO A 145 28.85 36.61 -37.43
C PRO A 145 28.28 37.43 -38.57
N ALA A 146 27.94 38.68 -38.25
CA ALA A 146 27.56 39.68 -39.21
C ALA A 146 28.74 39.86 -40.18
N ASP A 147 28.41 39.61 -41.44
CA ASP A 147 29.07 40.02 -42.66
C ASP A 147 29.88 41.32 -42.52
N SER A 148 31.20 41.27 -42.77
CA SER A 148 31.99 42.30 -43.47
C SER A 148 33.44 41.86 -43.70
#